data_AF-A0A2V9C2Y9-F1
#
_entry.id   AF-A0A2V9C2Y9-F1
#
_cell.length_a   1.000
_cell.length_b   1.000
_cell.length_c   1.000
_cell.angle_alpha   90.00
_cell.angle_beta   90.00
_cell.angle_gamma   90.00
#
_symmetry.space_group_name_H-M   'P 1'
#
loop_
_entity.id
_entity.type
_entity.pdbx_description
1 polymer ?
#
loop_
_entity_poly.entity_id
_entity_poly.type
_entity_poly.pdbx_seq_one_letter_code
_entity_poly.pdbx_strand_id
1 'polypeptide(L)'
;MDLLSWFASNEPVPAVAPADLRSMWTMRGANPSGQSTATDMHAFERICSPGADLQAVLYRVWMLLMLAGTMGMLLSPWLRNGELADTVFRVAATFPMKRMSVGVPQQELPFDVQGFLAEIERENDK
;
A
#
# COMPACT_ATOMS: atom_id res chain seq x y z
N MET A 1 20.10 6.23 0.76
CA MET A 1 19.50 5.60 1.95
C MET A 1 19.34 4.12 1.61
N ASP A 2 20.01 3.21 2.32
CA ASP A 2 19.88 1.76 2.09
C ASP A 2 18.45 1.33 2.47
N LEU A 3 17.82 0.45 1.68
CA LEU A 3 16.49 -0.11 1.92
C LEU A 3 16.34 -0.61 3.36
N LEU A 4 17.37 -1.23 3.93
CA LEU A 4 17.34 -1.77 5.29
C LEU A 4 17.22 -0.67 6.36
N SER A 5 17.77 0.52 6.11
CA SER A 5 17.71 1.64 7.05
C SER A 5 16.33 2.29 7.14
N TRP A 6 15.56 2.26 6.05
CA TRP A 6 14.19 2.79 6.04
C TRP A 6 13.24 1.93 6.87
N PHE A 7 13.41 0.61 6.82
CA PHE A 7 12.62 -0.32 7.64
C PHE A 7 13.08 -0.38 9.10
N ALA A 8 14.25 0.11 9.48
CA ALA A 8 14.76 0.00 10.84
C ALA A 8 14.18 1.04 11.83
N SER A 9 13.36 2.00 11.38
CA SER A 9 12.81 3.05 12.26
C SER A 9 11.34 2.80 12.61
N ASN A 10 10.93 3.16 13.83
CA ASN A 10 9.51 3.21 14.24
C ASN A 10 8.82 4.52 13.78
N GLU A 11 9.33 5.14 12.72
CA GLU A 11 8.81 6.41 12.23
C GLU A 11 7.49 6.24 11.48
N PRO A 12 6.68 7.31 11.40
CA PRO A 12 5.52 7.34 10.53
C PRO A 12 5.90 7.08 9.07
N VAL A 13 5.07 6.31 8.38
CA VAL A 13 5.14 6.20 6.92
C VAL A 13 4.63 7.52 6.32
N PRO A 14 5.42 8.21 5.48
CA PRO A 14 4.98 9.45 4.84
C PRO A 14 3.66 9.31 4.09
N ALA A 15 2.91 10.40 4.00
CA ALA A 15 1.76 10.48 3.10
C ALA A 15 2.23 10.51 1.64
N VAL A 16 1.43 9.96 0.75
CA VAL A 16 1.76 9.83 -0.68
C VAL A 16 0.60 10.31 -1.56
N ALA A 17 0.80 10.41 -2.87
CA ALA A 17 -0.32 10.69 -3.76
C ALA A 17 -1.20 9.44 -3.94
N PRO A 18 -2.55 9.53 -3.84
CA PRO A 18 -3.44 8.41 -4.11
C PRO A 18 -3.28 7.85 -5.52
N ALA A 19 -2.96 8.71 -6.50
CA ALA A 19 -2.72 8.31 -7.88
C ALA A 19 -1.52 7.37 -8.01
N ASP A 20 -0.44 7.58 -7.24
CA ASP A 20 0.73 6.70 -7.27
C ASP A 20 0.38 5.30 -6.73
N LEU A 21 -0.43 5.22 -5.68
CA LEU A 21 -0.92 3.95 -5.15
C LEU A 21 -1.79 3.20 -6.17
N ARG A 22 -2.69 3.91 -6.85
CA ARG A 22 -3.55 3.33 -7.89
C ARG A 22 -2.73 2.80 -9.06
N SER A 23 -1.80 3.60 -9.59
CA SER A 23 -0.94 3.20 -10.71
C SER A 23 -0.10 1.97 -10.36
N MET A 24 0.43 1.90 -9.15
CA MET A 24 1.17 0.73 -8.65
C MET A 24 0.29 -0.50 -8.46
N TRP A 25 -0.94 -0.33 -7.97
CA TRP A 25 -1.92 -1.43 -7.86
C TRP A 25 -2.27 -2.01 -9.23
N THR A 26 -2.61 -1.17 -10.19
CA THR A 26 -2.97 -1.59 -11.56
C THR A 26 -1.80 -2.27 -12.27
N MET A 27 -0.57 -1.75 -12.12
CA MET A 27 0.62 -2.39 -12.69
C MET A 27 0.79 -3.85 -12.21
N ARG A 28 0.46 -4.16 -10.94
CA ARG A 28 0.46 -5.55 -10.46
C ARG A 28 -0.52 -6.42 -11.27
N GLY A 29 -1.75 -5.93 -11.48
CA GLY A 29 -2.78 -6.64 -12.24
C GLY A 29 -2.38 -6.91 -13.70
N ALA A 30 -1.55 -6.04 -14.28
CA ALA A 30 -1.02 -6.17 -15.63
C ALA A 30 0.10 -7.23 -15.78
N ASN A 31 0.56 -7.88 -14.70
CA ASN A 31 1.47 -9.02 -14.75
C ASN A 31 0.72 -10.34 -14.43
N PRO A 32 0.05 -10.95 -15.43
CA PRO A 32 -0.82 -12.12 -15.24
C PRO A 32 -0.08 -13.41 -14.88
N SER A 33 1.25 -13.43 -14.95
CA SER A 33 2.06 -14.64 -14.72
C SER A 33 2.28 -14.96 -13.23
N GLY A 34 2.02 -14.01 -12.32
CA GLY A 34 2.34 -14.16 -10.89
C GLY A 34 3.84 -14.33 -10.60
N GLN A 35 4.70 -14.35 -11.63
CA GLN A 35 6.13 -14.34 -11.47
C GLN A 35 6.53 -12.93 -11.08
N SER A 36 7.22 -12.82 -9.94
CA SER A 36 8.04 -11.67 -9.60
C SER A 36 9.16 -11.58 -10.62
N THR A 37 8.85 -11.14 -11.84
CA THR A 37 9.85 -10.56 -12.73
C THR A 37 10.52 -9.48 -11.90
N ALA A 38 11.85 -9.48 -11.87
CA ALA A 38 12.62 -8.42 -11.26
C ALA A 38 12.20 -7.12 -11.96
N THR A 39 11.17 -6.49 -11.41
CA THR A 39 10.65 -5.23 -11.90
C THR A 39 11.68 -4.26 -11.41
N ASP A 40 12.53 -3.83 -12.33
CA ASP A 40 13.56 -2.84 -12.07
C ASP A 40 12.93 -1.70 -11.27
N MET A 41 13.62 -1.23 -10.23
CA MET A 41 13.16 -0.12 -9.40
C MET A 41 12.84 1.11 -10.28
N HIS A 42 13.57 1.26 -11.41
CA HIS A 42 13.33 2.27 -12.43
C HIS A 42 11.98 2.16 -13.15
N ALA A 43 11.32 1.00 -13.12
CA ALA A 43 9.95 0.85 -13.61
C ALA A 43 8.95 1.48 -12.64
N PHE A 44 9.17 1.39 -11.32
CA PHE A 44 8.33 2.05 -10.33
C PHE A 44 8.49 3.59 -10.36
N GLU A 45 9.71 4.08 -10.57
CA GLU A 45 10.00 5.51 -10.79
C GLU A 45 9.22 6.11 -11.97
N ARG A 46 9.02 5.33 -13.04
CA ARG A 46 8.27 5.78 -14.23
C ARG A 46 6.76 5.80 -14.03
N ILE A 47 6.26 5.05 -13.06
CA ILE A 47 4.82 4.88 -12.81
C ILE A 47 4.32 5.89 -11.77
N CYS A 48 5.16 6.20 -10.79
CA CYS A 48 4.85 7.21 -9.80
C CYS A 48 5.16 8.62 -10.32
N SER A 49 4.53 9.60 -9.67
CA SER A 49 4.76 11.01 -9.94
C SER A 49 6.24 11.40 -9.72
N PRO A 50 6.80 12.37 -10.47
CA PRO A 50 8.18 12.81 -10.26
C PRO A 50 8.42 13.25 -8.83
N GLY A 51 9.45 12.69 -8.18
CA GLY A 51 9.81 12.97 -6.79
C GLY A 51 8.96 12.24 -5.73
N ALA A 52 8.11 11.29 -6.14
CA ALA A 52 7.37 10.45 -5.19
C ALA A 52 8.31 9.66 -4.27
N ASP A 53 7.94 9.54 -3.00
CA ASP A 53 8.59 8.64 -2.06
C ASP A 53 8.18 7.19 -2.38
N LEU A 54 8.95 6.55 -3.25
CA LEU A 54 8.70 5.19 -3.70
C LEU A 54 8.64 4.18 -2.56
N GLN A 55 9.40 4.39 -1.48
CA GLN A 55 9.41 3.48 -0.35
C GLN A 55 8.08 3.56 0.40
N ALA A 56 7.58 4.77 0.64
CA ALA A 56 6.26 4.97 1.24
C ALA A 56 5.13 4.44 0.34
N VAL A 57 5.21 4.67 -0.98
CA VAL A 57 4.23 4.16 -1.95
C VAL A 57 4.19 2.64 -1.94
N LEU A 58 5.36 2.00 -2.12
CA LEU A 58 5.46 0.54 -2.10
C LEU A 58 4.93 -0.01 -0.78
N TYR A 59 5.36 0.53 0.34
CA TYR A 59 4.91 0.06 1.66
C TYR A 59 3.39 0.07 1.81
N ARG A 60 2.75 1.20 1.47
CA ARG A 60 1.28 1.33 1.52
C ARG A 60 0.59 0.36 0.56
N VAL A 61 1.13 0.13 -0.63
CA VAL A 61 0.61 -0.90 -1.57
C VAL A 61 0.75 -2.31 -0.98
N TRP A 62 1.89 -2.64 -0.36
CA TRP A 62 2.08 -3.94 0.31
C TRP A 62 1.05 -4.16 1.43
N MET A 63 0.70 -3.13 2.20
CA MET A 63 -0.36 -3.24 3.21
C MET A 63 -1.72 -3.52 2.56
N LEU A 64 -2.06 -2.83 1.47
CA LEU A 64 -3.29 -3.10 0.71
C LEU A 64 -3.34 -4.54 0.17
N LEU A 65 -2.20 -5.08 -0.29
CA LEU A 65 -2.11 -6.46 -0.76
C LEU A 65 -2.37 -7.47 0.34
N MET A 66 -1.84 -7.24 1.55
CA MET A 66 -2.12 -8.11 2.68
C MET A 66 -3.60 -8.07 3.07
N LEU A 67 -4.20 -6.89 3.14
CA LEU A 67 -5.62 -6.73 3.48
C LEU A 67 -6.55 -7.34 2.42
N ALA A 68 -6.21 -7.20 1.13
CA ALA A 68 -7.00 -7.73 0.03
C ALA A 68 -6.86 -9.26 -0.15
N GLY A 69 -5.76 -9.85 0.32
CA GLY A 69 -5.45 -11.27 0.11
C GLY A 69 -5.28 -12.05 1.41
N THR A 70 -4.10 -11.92 2.02
CA THR A 70 -3.63 -12.82 3.09
C THR A 70 -4.41 -12.71 4.39
N MET A 71 -5.03 -11.56 4.67
CA MET A 71 -5.78 -11.31 5.91
C MET A 71 -7.28 -11.52 5.77
N GLY A 72 -7.71 -12.38 4.84
CA GLY A 72 -9.12 -12.78 4.72
C GLY A 72 -9.95 -11.85 3.83
N MET A 73 -9.34 -11.22 2.82
CA MET A 73 -10.04 -10.40 1.83
C MET A 73 -10.86 -9.25 2.43
N LEU A 74 -10.29 -8.54 3.41
CA LEU A 74 -10.95 -7.44 4.13
C LEU A 74 -11.35 -6.28 3.22
N LEU A 75 -10.69 -6.13 2.07
CA LEU A 75 -11.01 -5.11 1.07
C LEU A 75 -12.00 -5.58 -0.02
N SER A 76 -12.50 -6.82 0.08
CA SER A 76 -13.45 -7.37 -0.89
C SER A 76 -14.70 -6.50 -1.16
N PRO A 77 -15.28 -5.75 -0.19
CA PRO A 77 -16.43 -4.88 -0.49
C PRO A 77 -16.12 -3.78 -1.52
N TRP A 78 -14.87 -3.33 -1.57
CA TRP A 78 -14.40 -2.27 -2.47
C TRP A 78 -13.55 -2.80 -3.63
N LEU A 79 -13.42 -4.12 -3.80
CA LEU A 79 -12.70 -4.74 -4.89
C LEU A 79 -13.67 -5.20 -5.98
N ARG A 80 -13.58 -4.64 -7.18
CA ARG A 80 -14.38 -5.06 -8.34
C ARG A 80 -13.49 -5.32 -9.54
N ASN A 81 -13.65 -6.50 -10.14
CA ASN A 81 -12.89 -6.92 -11.32
C ASN A 81 -11.36 -6.78 -11.16
N GLY A 82 -10.85 -7.01 -9.94
CA GLY A 82 -9.42 -6.90 -9.61
C GLY A 82 -8.93 -5.48 -9.27
N GLU A 83 -9.79 -4.47 -9.38
CA GLU A 83 -9.46 -3.07 -9.08
C GLU A 83 -10.14 -2.62 -7.78
N LEU A 84 -9.37 -1.90 -6.94
CA LEU A 84 -9.90 -1.29 -5.72
C LEU A 84 -10.59 0.03 -6.03
N ALA A 85 -11.63 0.37 -5.27
CA ALA A 85 -12.30 1.66 -5.37
C ALA A 85 -11.33 2.82 -5.04
N ASP A 86 -11.52 3.97 -5.71
CA ASP A 86 -10.67 5.15 -5.53
C ASP A 86 -10.61 5.64 -4.07
N THR A 87 -11.69 5.45 -3.32
CA THR A 87 -11.78 5.79 -1.89
C THR A 87 -10.72 5.04 -1.07
N VAL A 88 -10.45 3.77 -1.40
CA VAL A 88 -9.42 2.97 -0.71
C VAL A 88 -8.05 3.60 -0.88
N PHE A 89 -7.70 4.05 -2.10
CA PHE A 89 -6.43 4.71 -2.36
C PHE A 89 -6.32 6.07 -1.66
N ARG A 90 -7.41 6.84 -1.59
CA ARG A 90 -7.43 8.14 -0.87
C ARG A 90 -7.15 7.97 0.62
N VAL A 91 -7.83 7.02 1.25
CA VAL A 91 -7.61 6.73 2.68
C VAL A 91 -6.21 6.16 2.88
N ALA A 92 -5.81 5.16 2.09
CA ALA A 92 -4.49 4.53 2.20
C ALA A 92 -3.32 5.48 1.95
N ALA A 93 -3.52 6.57 1.21
CA ALA A 93 -2.48 7.57 0.95
C ALA A 93 -2.06 8.36 2.20
N THR A 94 -2.95 8.53 3.17
CA THR A 94 -2.76 9.43 4.31
C THR A 94 -2.97 8.77 5.66
N PHE A 95 -3.61 7.59 5.70
CA PHE A 95 -3.91 6.90 6.95
C PHE A 95 -2.61 6.68 7.77
N PRO A 96 -2.64 6.94 9.09
CA PRO A 96 -1.46 6.77 9.94
C PRO A 96 -0.96 5.32 9.94
N MET A 97 0.31 5.13 9.59
CA MET A 97 0.98 3.83 9.63
C MET A 97 2.39 4.01 10.20
N LYS A 98 2.87 3.02 10.94
CA LYS A 98 4.27 2.95 11.38
C LYS A 98 5.06 2.05 10.44
N ARG A 99 6.35 2.33 10.26
CA ARG A 99 7.24 1.41 9.54
C ARG A 99 7.50 0.17 10.40
N MET A 100 7.54 -1.00 9.76
CA MET A 100 7.85 -2.25 10.46
C MET A 100 9.36 -2.44 10.56
N SER A 101 9.85 -2.61 11.79
CA SER A 101 11.25 -2.97 12.06
C SER A 101 11.59 -4.37 11.55
N VAL A 102 12.52 -4.46 10.61
CA VAL A 102 13.07 -5.74 10.13
C VAL A 102 13.73 -6.49 11.30
N GLY A 103 13.44 -7.78 11.43
CA GLY A 103 14.01 -8.65 12.47
C GLY A 103 13.31 -8.57 13.82
N VAL A 104 12.26 -7.76 13.96
CA VAL A 104 11.42 -7.72 15.16
C VAL A 104 10.09 -8.41 14.84
N PRO A 105 9.76 -9.54 15.49
CA PRO A 105 8.44 -10.15 15.35
C PRO A 105 7.35 -9.16 15.74
N GLN A 106 6.43 -8.86 14.82
CA GLN A 106 5.25 -8.07 15.11
C GLN A 106 4.04 -8.99 15.27
N GLN A 107 3.29 -8.81 16.36
CA GLN A 107 2.08 -9.58 16.63
C GLN A 107 0.86 -9.05 15.89
N GLU A 108 0.91 -7.78 15.45
CA GLU A 108 -0.19 -7.06 14.81
C GLU A 108 0.33 -6.24 13.62
N LEU A 109 -0.59 -5.78 12.76
CA LEU A 109 -0.25 -4.83 11.71
C LEU A 109 0.19 -3.48 12.33
N PRO A 110 1.05 -2.72 11.64
CA PRO A 110 1.64 -1.49 12.18
C PRO A 110 0.69 -0.28 12.08
N PHE A 111 -0.62 -0.52 12.01
CA PHE A 111 -1.70 0.45 11.98
C PHE A 111 -3.02 -0.18 12.43
N ASP A 112 -3.96 0.67 12.84
CA ASP A 112 -5.31 0.24 13.22
C ASP A 112 -6.12 -0.15 11.97
N VAL A 113 -6.24 -1.46 11.74
CA VAL A 113 -6.98 -2.01 10.61
C VAL A 113 -8.47 -1.69 10.70
N GLN A 114 -9.07 -1.75 11.89
CA GLN A 114 -10.51 -1.50 12.02
C GLN A 114 -10.83 -0.02 11.79
N GLY A 115 -10.01 0.87 12.35
CA GLY A 115 -10.07 2.30 12.06
C GLY A 115 -9.88 2.61 10.58
N PHE A 116 -8.95 1.91 9.91
CA PHE A 116 -8.74 2.05 8.46
C PHE A 116 -9.98 1.65 7.64
N LEU A 117 -10.58 0.50 7.93
CA LEU A 117 -11.78 0.03 7.24
C LEU A 117 -12.98 0.96 7.49
N ALA A 118 -13.16 1.42 8.73
CA ALA A 118 -14.22 2.37 9.08
C ALA A 118 -14.07 3.71 8.34
N GLU A 119 -12.83 4.18 8.17
CA GLU A 119 -12.54 5.40 7.44
C GLU A 119 -12.84 5.27 5.94
N ILE A 120 -12.56 4.11 5.32
CA ILE A 120 -12.95 3.84 3.93
C ILE A 120 -14.47 3.88 3.78
N GLU A 121 -15.21 3.21 4.67
CA GLU A 121 -16.67 3.21 4.62
C GLU A 121 -17.23 4.64 4.73
N ARG A 122 -16.73 5.40 5.70
CA ARG A 122 -17.14 6.80 5.94
C ARG A 122 -16.89 7.71 4.73
N GLU A 123 -15.77 7.54 4.03
CA GLU A 123 -15.44 8.31 2.84
C GLU A 123 -16.13 7.80 1.56
N ASN A 124 -16.69 6.58 1.59
CA ASN A 124 -17.42 5.99 0.47
C ASN A 124 -18.90 6.42 0.44
N ASP A 125 -19.45 6.79 1.60
CA ASP A 125 -20.84 7.28 1.77
C ASP A 125 -21.02 8.78 1.51
N LYS A 126 -19.95 9.49 1.10
CA LYS A 126 -19.97 10.92 0.78
C LYS A 126 -20.12 11.17 -0.72
#